data_AF-A0AAU9ADH2-F1
#
_entry.id   AF-A0AAU9ADH2-F1
#
_cell.length_a   1.000
_cell.length_b   1.000
_cell.length_c   1.000
_cell.angle_alpha   90.00
_cell.angle_beta   90.00
_cell.angle_gamma   90.00
#
_symmetry.space_group_name_H-M   'P 1'
#
loop_
_entity.id
_entity.type
_entity.pdbx_description
1 polymer ?
#
loop_
_entity_poly.entity_id
_entity_poly.type
_entity_poly.pdbx_seq_one_letter_code
_entity_poly.pdbx_strand_id
1 'polypeptide(L)'
;MHVATAIAFIGFAVALSIESFIQARFWRLMQDLHPTQLAHFNLSSGAHPLARRNARATMLYLRDKSFRLSFDRGGTGHCDDDRRSMIFSYWATTATGCVLVLAVFLHGRL
;
A
#
# COMPACT_ATOMS: atom_id res chain seq x y z
N MET A 1 -30.00 6.49 3.59
CA MET A 1 -28.53 6.54 3.76
C MET A 1 -28.20 7.84 4.48
N HIS A 2 -27.63 7.79 5.68
CA HIS A 2 -27.35 8.99 6.48
C HIS A 2 -26.22 9.81 5.83
N VAL A 3 -26.30 11.15 5.88
CA VAL A 3 -25.26 12.04 5.32
C VAL A 3 -23.87 11.68 5.88
N ALA A 4 -23.78 11.37 7.18
CA ALA A 4 -22.54 10.91 7.83
C ALA A 4 -21.97 9.62 7.20
N THR A 5 -22.83 8.62 6.90
CA THR A 5 -22.42 7.39 6.24
C THR A 5 -21.93 7.63 4.81
N ALA A 6 -22.54 8.57 4.08
CA ALA A 6 -22.11 8.93 2.73
C ALA A 6 -20.74 9.63 2.74
N ILE A 7 -20.50 10.56 3.67
CA ILE A 7 -19.21 11.23 3.84
C ILE A 7 -18.12 10.22 4.21
N ALA A 8 -18.39 9.32 5.16
CA ALA A 8 -17.46 8.28 5.56
C ALA A 8 -17.12 7.34 4.39
N PHE A 9 -18.11 7.01 3.55
CA PHE A 9 -17.92 6.16 2.38
C PHE A 9 -17.04 6.84 1.33
N ILE A 10 -17.32 8.12 1.01
CA ILE A 10 -16.49 8.92 0.09
C ILE A 10 -15.06 9.03 0.62
N GLY A 11 -14.88 9.33 1.90
CA GLY A 11 -13.56 9.40 2.53
C GLY A 11 -12.77 8.09 2.43
N PHE A 12 -13.43 6.96 2.68
CA PHE A 12 -12.82 5.65 2.54
C PHE A 12 -12.47 5.32 1.08
N ALA A 13 -13.35 5.63 0.14
CA ALA A 13 -13.10 5.41 -1.29
C ALA A 13 -11.92 6.26 -1.80
N VAL A 14 -11.79 7.51 -1.34
CA VAL A 14 -10.64 8.38 -1.65
C VAL A 14 -9.36 7.81 -1.05
N ALA A 15 -9.37 7.36 0.21
CA ALA A 15 -8.21 6.76 0.85
C ALA A 15 -7.72 5.50 0.10
N LEU A 16 -8.64 4.60 -0.27
CA LEU A 16 -8.35 3.42 -1.09
C LEU A 16 -7.76 3.79 -2.45
N SER A 17 -8.28 4.83 -3.09
CA SER A 17 -7.79 5.31 -4.38
C SER A 17 -6.37 5.86 -4.29
N ILE A 18 -6.06 6.62 -3.24
CA ILE A 18 -4.72 7.16 -2.97
C ILE A 18 -3.74 6.02 -2.69
N GLU A 19 -4.09 5.08 -1.82
CA GLU A 19 -3.24 3.91 -1.52
C GLU A 19 -2.94 3.10 -2.79
N SER A 20 -3.97 2.83 -3.60
CA SER A 20 -3.83 2.12 -4.87
C SER A 20 -2.93 2.87 -5.86
N PHE A 21 -3.06 4.20 -5.92
CA PHE A 21 -2.22 5.03 -6.78
C PHE A 21 -0.75 5.04 -6.36
N ILE A 22 -0.47 5.24 -5.07
CA ILE A 22 0.90 5.23 -4.52
C ILE A 22 1.55 3.88 -4.83
N GLN A 23 0.82 2.79 -4.58
CA GLN A 23 1.30 1.44 -4.85
C GLN A 23 1.55 1.18 -6.34
N ALA A 24 0.63 1.61 -7.22
CA ALA A 24 0.80 1.45 -8.66
C ALA A 24 1.95 2.29 -9.22
N ARG A 25 2.18 3.49 -8.67
CA ARG A 25 3.31 4.35 -9.05
C ARG A 25 4.64 3.72 -8.61
N PHE A 26 4.72 3.26 -7.36
CA PHE A 26 5.89 2.59 -6.82
C PHE A 26 6.31 1.41 -7.69
N TRP A 27 5.37 0.51 -8.02
CA TRP A 27 5.69 -0.66 -8.83
C TRP A 27 6.11 -0.31 -10.25
N ARG A 28 5.50 0.72 -10.87
CA ARG A 28 5.93 1.21 -12.19
C ARG A 28 7.36 1.75 -12.15
N LEU A 29 7.67 2.62 -11.19
CA LEU A 29 9.02 3.18 -11.06
C LEU A 29 10.05 2.10 -10.72
N MET A 30 9.70 1.13 -9.88
CA MET A 30 10.57 -0.02 -9.58
C MET A 30 10.82 -0.90 -10.82
N GLN A 31 9.83 -1.09 -11.69
CA GLN A 31 10.01 -1.80 -12.96
C GLN A 31 10.94 -1.06 -13.92
N ASP A 32 10.75 0.26 -14.04
CA ASP A 32 11.44 1.07 -15.03
C ASP A 32 12.88 1.40 -14.61
N LEU A 33 13.11 1.70 -13.33
CA LEU A 33 14.38 2.18 -12.81
C LEU A 33 15.24 1.09 -12.17
N HIS A 34 14.63 0.04 -11.61
CA HIS A 34 15.31 -0.96 -10.76
C HIS A 34 14.94 -2.42 -11.11
N PRO A 35 15.13 -2.85 -12.38
CA PRO A 35 14.70 -4.18 -12.83
C PRO A 35 15.43 -5.34 -12.15
N THR A 36 16.67 -5.16 -11.73
CA THR A 36 17.47 -6.15 -10.98
C THR A 36 16.90 -6.39 -9.59
N GLN A 37 16.45 -5.34 -8.93
CA GLN A 37 15.83 -5.41 -7.61
C GLN A 37 14.42 -6.02 -7.68
N LEU A 38 13.68 -5.76 -8.76
CA LEU A 38 12.44 -6.45 -9.07
C LEU A 38 12.66 -7.95 -9.35
N ALA A 39 13.73 -8.31 -10.06
CA ALA A 39 14.07 -9.72 -10.29
C ALA A 39 14.40 -10.43 -8.97
N HIS A 40 15.13 -9.77 -8.07
CA HIS A 40 15.38 -10.30 -6.72
C HIS A 40 14.08 -10.49 -5.92
N PHE A 41 13.13 -9.55 -6.01
CA PHE A 41 11.80 -9.69 -5.39
C PHE A 41 11.06 -10.93 -5.90
N ASN A 42 11.06 -11.14 -7.21
CA ASN A 42 10.39 -12.29 -7.83
C ASN A 42 11.05 -13.63 -7.45
N LEU A 43 12.39 -13.65 -7.34
CA LEU A 43 13.16 -14.85 -6.95
C LEU A 43 12.98 -15.19 -5.46
N SER A 44 13.05 -14.20 -4.57
CA SER A 44 12.96 -14.41 -3.12
C SER A 44 11.57 -14.80 -2.65
N SER A 45 10.52 -14.46 -3.41
CA SER A 45 9.13 -14.70 -3.00
C SER A 45 8.55 -16.03 -3.50
N GLY A 46 9.24 -16.77 -4.38
CA GLY A 46 8.74 -18.05 -4.92
C GLY A 46 7.37 -17.97 -5.62
N ALA A 47 6.92 -16.75 -5.98
CA ALA A 47 5.56 -16.33 -6.34
C ALA A 47 4.69 -15.87 -5.16
N HIS A 48 4.24 -14.61 -5.21
CA HIS A 48 2.80 -14.37 -5.21
C HIS A 48 2.43 -12.98 -5.79
N PRO A 49 1.54 -12.91 -6.79
CA PRO A 49 0.95 -11.66 -7.29
C PRO A 49 0.21 -10.85 -6.21
N LEU A 50 0.01 -11.42 -5.01
CA LEU A 50 -0.55 -10.74 -3.84
C LEU A 50 0.40 -9.73 -3.20
N ALA A 51 1.72 -9.94 -3.28
CA ALA A 51 2.69 -8.97 -2.76
C ALA A 51 2.70 -7.66 -3.57
N ARG A 52 2.21 -7.73 -4.81
CA ARG A 52 1.93 -6.60 -5.70
C ARG A 52 0.56 -5.95 -5.46
N ARG A 53 -0.37 -6.64 -4.80
CA ARG A 53 -1.78 -6.22 -4.63
C ARG A 53 -2.10 -5.59 -3.29
N ASN A 54 -1.21 -5.68 -2.28
CA ASN A 54 -1.48 -5.10 -0.96
C ASN A 54 -0.28 -4.30 -0.44
N ALA A 55 -0.50 -3.02 -0.10
CA ALA A 55 0.52 -2.14 0.46
C ALA A 55 1.21 -2.75 1.68
N ARG A 56 0.48 -3.51 2.51
CA ARG A 56 1.05 -4.23 3.68
C ARG A 56 2.08 -5.27 3.27
N ALA A 57 1.80 -6.05 2.23
CA ALA A 57 2.73 -7.07 1.76
C ALA A 57 3.96 -6.44 1.11
N THR A 58 3.77 -5.36 0.34
CA THR A 58 4.88 -4.54 -0.19
C THR A 58 5.74 -3.99 0.95
N MET A 59 5.15 -3.40 1.99
CA MET A 59 5.88 -2.90 3.16
C MET A 59 6.66 -3.98 3.91
N LEU A 60 6.08 -5.18 4.08
CA LEU A 60 6.76 -6.30 4.74
C LEU A 60 7.97 -6.76 3.95
N TYR A 61 7.87 -6.80 2.62
CA TYR A 61 9.00 -7.11 1.75
C TYR A 61 10.11 -6.05 1.86
N LEU A 62 9.76 -4.76 1.84
CA LEU A 62 10.75 -3.67 1.99
C LEU A 62 11.48 -3.70 3.34
N ARG A 63 10.89 -4.33 4.36
CA ARG A 63 11.52 -4.52 5.68
C ARG A 63 12.51 -5.68 5.73
N ASP A 64 12.48 -6.59 4.75
CA ASP A 64 13.31 -7.79 4.76
C ASP A 64 14.80 -7.44 4.59
N LYS A 65 15.67 -8.14 5.32
CA LYS A 65 17.12 -7.96 5.26
C LYS A 65 17.69 -8.40 3.91
N SER A 66 17.08 -9.39 3.28
CA SER A 66 17.44 -9.84 1.93
C SER A 66 17.41 -8.67 0.93
N PHE A 67 16.41 -7.81 1.06
CA PHE A 67 16.21 -6.61 0.25
C PHE A 67 17.24 -5.52 0.52
N ARG A 68 17.53 -5.22 1.80
CA ARG A 68 18.53 -4.22 2.21
C ARG A 68 19.96 -4.57 1.80
N LEU A 69 20.23 -5.85 1.56
CA LEU A 69 21.52 -6.36 1.11
C LEU A 69 21.62 -6.46 -0.43
N SER A 70 20.56 -6.10 -1.16
CA SER A 70 20.62 -6.09 -2.63
C SER A 70 21.65 -5.06 -3.11
N PHE A 71 22.40 -5.42 -4.16
CA PHE A 71 23.49 -4.60 -4.71
C PHE A 71 23.00 -3.28 -5.36
N ASP A 72 21.69 -3.09 -5.53
CA ASP A 72 21.09 -1.87 -6.05
C ASP A 72 20.78 -0.87 -4.91
N ARG A 73 21.78 -0.04 -4.59
CA ARG A 73 21.62 1.06 -3.63
C ARG A 73 20.57 2.08 -4.09
N GLY A 74 20.39 2.27 -5.39
CA GLY A 74 19.44 3.24 -5.94
C GLY A 74 18.00 2.84 -5.66
N GLY A 75 17.63 1.59 -5.93
CA GLY A 75 16.27 1.13 -5.68
C GLY A 75 16.01 0.86 -4.19
N THR A 76 17.05 0.61 -3.39
CA THR A 76 16.93 0.63 -1.92
C THR A 76 16.56 2.03 -1.41
N GLY A 77 17.16 3.10 -1.96
CA GLY A 77 16.81 4.48 -1.64
C GLY A 77 15.39 4.85 -2.06
N HIS A 78 15.00 4.54 -3.31
CA HIS A 78 13.64 4.72 -3.81
C HIS A 78 12.59 4.09 -2.88
N CYS A 79 12.89 2.92 -2.34
CA CYS A 79 11.99 2.22 -1.44
C CYS A 79 11.89 2.83 -0.05
N ASP A 80 12.99 3.34 0.51
CA ASP A 80 12.94 3.97 1.83
C ASP A 80 12.16 5.30 1.77
N ASP A 81 12.29 6.04 0.66
CA ASP A 81 11.55 7.27 0.40
C ASP A 81 10.03 7.01 0.29
N ASP A 82 9.63 6.01 -0.49
CA ASP A 82 8.21 5.69 -0.70
C ASP A 82 7.58 4.90 0.47
N ARG A 83 8.39 4.26 1.33
CA ARG A 83 7.92 3.47 2.47
C ARG A 83 7.09 4.31 3.44
N ARG A 84 7.50 5.54 3.73
CA ARG A 84 6.74 6.42 4.64
C ARG A 84 5.37 6.75 4.06
N SER A 85 5.30 7.02 2.77
CA SER A 85 4.05 7.30 2.05
C SER A 85 3.11 6.09 2.05
N MET A 86 3.63 4.87 1.83
CA MET A 86 2.85 3.64 1.91
C MET A 86 2.32 3.35 3.32
N ILE A 87 3.14 3.57 4.36
CA ILE A 87 2.70 3.41 5.75
C ILE A 87 1.58 4.40 6.06
N PHE A 88 1.76 5.67 5.68
CA PHE A 88 0.76 6.70 5.93
C PHE A 88 -0.56 6.40 5.22
N SER A 89 -0.52 6.04 3.93
CA SER A 89 -1.73 5.71 3.17
C SER A 89 -2.46 4.50 3.75
N TYR A 90 -1.73 3.46 4.15
CA TYR A 90 -2.31 2.27 4.78
C TYR A 90 -3.06 2.61 6.09
N TRP A 91 -2.45 3.42 6.96
CA TRP A 91 -3.11 3.83 8.21
C TRP A 91 -4.30 4.75 7.96
N ALA A 92 -4.22 5.63 6.95
CA ALA A 92 -5.34 6.48 6.56
C ALA A 92 -6.53 5.64 6.04
N THR A 93 -6.29 4.65 5.19
CA THR A 93 -7.31 3.71 4.71
C THR A 93 -7.90 2.89 5.86
N THR A 94 -7.06 2.42 6.79
CA THR A 94 -7.51 1.65 7.95
C THR A 94 -8.40 2.51 8.86
N ALA A 95 -7.98 3.74 9.16
CA ALA A 95 -8.75 4.66 9.99
C ALA A 95 -10.09 5.03 9.35
N THR A 96 -10.09 5.38 8.06
CA THR A 96 -11.34 5.70 7.32
C THR A 96 -12.26 4.50 7.19
N GLY A 97 -11.72 3.28 7.03
CA GLY A 97 -12.49 2.04 7.05
C GLY A 97 -13.16 1.79 8.40
N CYS A 98 -12.43 1.97 9.51
CA CYS A 98 -13.02 1.88 10.86
C CYS A 98 -14.12 2.92 11.08
N VAL A 99 -13.91 4.17 10.63
CA VAL A 99 -14.92 5.24 10.71
C VAL A 99 -16.17 4.88 9.89
N LEU A 100 -15.99 4.33 8.69
CA LEU A 100 -17.09 3.86 7.85
C LEU A 100 -17.88 2.74 8.54
N VAL A 101 -17.20 1.73 9.09
CA VAL A 101 -17.85 0.63 9.83
C VAL A 101 -18.62 1.17 11.03
N LEU A 102 -18.04 2.08 11.81
CA LEU A 102 -18.70 2.73 12.95
C LEU A 102 -19.92 3.55 12.50
N ALA A 103 -19.80 4.32 11.42
CA ALA A 103 -20.91 5.12 10.89
C ALA A 103 -22.06 4.22 10.42
N VAL A 104 -21.75 3.11 9.75
CA VAL A 104 -22.75 2.10 9.34
C VAL A 104 -23.37 1.42 10.56
N PHE A 105 -22.58 1.08 11.58
CA PHE A 105 -23.11 0.47 12.80
C PHE A 105 -24.06 1.40 13.58
N LEU A 106 -23.71 2.69 13.66
CA LEU A 106 -24.48 3.70 14.41
C LEU A 106 -25.74 4.19 13.67
N HIS A 107 -25.65 4.34 12.33
CA HIS A 107 -26.71 4.93 11.52
C HIS A 107 -27.38 3.95 10.55
N GLY A 108 -26.91 2.71 10.49
CA GLY A 108 -27.43 1.63 9.66
C GLY A 108 -28.36 0.70 10.42
N ARG A 109 -29.17 1.22 11.36
CA ARG A 109 -30.37 0.48 11.77
C ARG A 109 -31.28 0.35 10.55
N LEU A 110 -31.43 -0.90 10.10
CA LEU A 110 -32.54 -1.37 9.26
C LEU A 110 -33.88 -0.95 9.87
#